data_AF-A0A243SHT3-F1
#
_entry.id   AF-A0A243SHT3-F1
#
_cell.length_a   1.000
_cell.length_b   1.000
_cell.length_c   1.000
_cell.angle_alpha   90.00
_cell.angle_beta   90.00
_cell.angle_gamma   90.00
#
_symmetry.space_group_name_H-M   'P 1'
#
loop_
_entity.id
_entity.type
_entity.pdbx_description
1 polymer ?
#
loop_
_entity_poly.entity_id
_entity_poly.type
_entity_poly.pdbx_seq_one_letter_code
_entity_poly.pdbx_strand_id
1 'polypeptide(L)' 'MISLKKDIRFHSNEVRIVHYYRFEGASNPEYTSIIYIIECNNGEKGTLVDGFDTTTETDNFMLNVKNQE' A
#
# COMPACT_ATOMS: atom_id res chain seq x y z
N MET A 1 5.24 -6.69 3.64
CA MET A 1 3.97 -7.16 3.04
C MET A 1 3.99 -8.67 2.86
N ILE A 2 2.85 -9.38 2.87
CA ILE A 2 2.80 -10.85 2.71
C ILE A 2 1.87 -11.25 1.55
N SER A 3 2.31 -12.17 0.70
CA SER A 3 1.46 -12.89 -0.25
C SER A 3 0.69 -13.99 0.47
N LEU A 4 -0.63 -13.85 0.59
CA LEU A 4 -1.47 -14.88 1.21
C LEU A 4 -1.53 -16.17 0.38
N LYS A 5 -1.23 -16.10 -0.92
CA LYS A 5 -1.28 -17.27 -1.81
C LYS A 5 -0.02 -18.13 -1.71
N LYS A 6 1.14 -17.50 -1.52
CA LYS A 6 2.44 -18.18 -1.56
C LYS A 6 3.20 -18.14 -0.23
N ASP A 7 2.67 -17.47 0.78
CA ASP A 7 3.31 -17.24 2.08
C ASP A 7 4.71 -16.62 1.96
N ILE A 8 4.86 -15.69 1.01
CA ILE A 8 6.10 -14.95 0.76
C ILE A 8 5.99 -13.57 1.39
N ARG A 9 7.05 -13.13 2.07
CA ARG A 9 7.17 -11.76 2.56
C ARG A 9 7.97 -10.89 1.59
N PHE A 10 7.47 -9.69 1.32
CA PHE A 10 8.13 -8.68 0.51
C PHE A 10 8.56 -7.50 1.38
N HIS A 11 9.81 -7.07 1.17
CA HIS A 11 10.35 -5.81 1.67
C HIS A 11 9.83 -4.64 0.83
N SER A 12 9.97 -3.41 1.35
CA SER A 12 9.50 -2.21 0.66
C SER A 12 10.16 -2.03 -0.71
N ASN A 13 11.45 -2.36 -0.85
CA ASN A 13 12.22 -2.29 -2.10
C ASN A 13 11.87 -3.36 -3.13
N GLU A 14 10.97 -4.27 -2.80
CA GLU A 14 10.48 -5.32 -3.70
C GLU A 14 9.06 -5.03 -4.19
N VAL A 15 8.49 -3.87 -3.83
CA VAL A 15 7.12 -3.47 -4.12
C VAL A 15 7.12 -2.13 -4.83
N ARG A 16 6.37 -2.04 -5.93
CA ARG A 16 6.19 -0.81 -6.71
C ARG A 16 4.73 -0.43 -6.77
N ILE A 17 4.43 0.86 -6.59
CA ILE A 17 3.09 1.41 -6.81
C ILE A 17 2.86 1.56 -8.32
N VAL A 18 1.82 0.93 -8.82
CA VAL A 18 1.41 0.99 -10.23
C VAL A 18 0.32 2.05 -10.42
N HIS A 19 -0.58 2.17 -9.45
CA HIS A 19 -1.66 3.16 -9.47
C HIS A 19 -2.19 3.40 -8.06
N TYR A 20 -2.96 4.46 -7.86
CA TYR A 20 -3.65 4.69 -6.60
C TYR A 20 -5.01 5.35 -6.81
N TYR A 21 -5.95 5.06 -5.92
CA TYR A 21 -7.25 5.70 -5.83
C TYR A 21 -7.42 6.28 -4.43
N ARG A 22 -7.81 7.56 -4.34
CA ARG A 22 -8.12 8.22 -3.07
C ARG A 22 -9.63 8.35 -2.92
N PHE A 23 -10.11 8.01 -1.73
CA PHE A 23 -11.51 8.10 -1.32
C PHE A 23 -11.60 9.05 -0.13
N GLU A 24 -12.62 9.90 -0.14
CA GLU A 24 -12.95 10.80 0.97
C GLU A 24 -14.23 10.31 1.65
N GLY A 25 -14.29 10.45 2.96
CA GLY A 25 -15.45 10.06 3.76
C GLY A 25 -16.64 10.94 3.45
N ALA A 26 -17.81 10.32 3.25
CA ALA A 26 -19.05 11.05 2.95
C ALA A 26 -19.47 12.01 4.08
N SER A 27 -19.08 11.72 5.33
CA SER A 27 -19.45 12.52 6.51
C SER A 27 -18.38 13.55 6.91
N ASN A 28 -17.10 13.20 6.81
CA ASN A 28 -15.97 14.09 7.08
C ASN A 28 -14.91 13.86 5.98
N PRO A 29 -14.58 14.88 5.17
CA PRO A 29 -13.53 14.78 4.15
C PRO A 29 -12.14 14.40 4.69
N GLU A 30 -11.89 14.63 5.99
CA GLU A 30 -10.65 14.22 6.66
C GLU A 30 -10.54 12.69 6.83
N TYR A 31 -11.66 11.96 6.72
CA TYR A 31 -11.64 10.50 6.67
C TYR A 31 -11.23 10.05 5.28
N THR A 32 -9.92 10.03 5.04
CA THR A 32 -9.36 9.64 3.77
C THR A 32 -8.89 8.20 3.80
N SER A 33 -9.10 7.49 2.69
CA SER A 33 -8.47 6.20 2.44
C SER A 33 -7.84 6.22 1.05
N ILE A 34 -6.68 5.60 0.91
CA ILE A 34 -5.98 5.40 -0.36
C ILE A 34 -5.86 3.89 -0.61
N ILE A 35 -6.28 3.45 -1.79
CA ILE A 35 -6.02 2.10 -2.28
C ILE A 35 -4.88 2.19 -3.28
N TYR A 36 -3.74 1.57 -2.96
CA TYR A 36 -2.61 1.43 -3.86
C TYR A 36 -2.72 0.10 -4.62
N ILE A 37 -2.64 0.18 -5.95
CA ILE A 37 -2.39 -0.98 -6.80
C ILE A 37 -0.88 -1.17 -6.87
N ILE A 38 -0.42 -2.36 -6.50
CA ILE A 38 1.01 -2.65 -6.36
C ILE A 38 1.41 -3.87 -7.18
N GLU A 39 2.68 -3.90 -7.56
CA GLU A 39 3.34 -5.02 -8.22
C GLU A 39 4.64 -5.34 -7.49
N CYS A 40 4.87 -6.62 -7.23
CA CYS A 40 6.07 -7.13 -6.57
C CYS A 40 7.13 -7.51 -7.60
N ASN A 41 8.40 -7.60 -7.18
CA ASN A 41 9.52 -8.00 -8.02
C ASN A 41 9.35 -9.37 -8.72
N ASN A 42 8.54 -10.26 -8.15
CA ASN A 42 8.23 -11.58 -8.70
C ASN A 42 7.00 -11.57 -9.64
N GLY A 43 6.47 -10.40 -9.97
CA GLY A 43 5.30 -10.20 -10.81
C GLY A 43 3.94 -10.36 -10.11
N GLU A 44 3.91 -10.66 -8.81
CA GLU A 44 2.66 -10.70 -8.05
C GLU A 44 2.05 -9.31 -7.93
N LYS A 45 0.75 -9.23 -8.17
CA LYS A 45 -0.02 -7.99 -8.08
C LYS A 45 -0.97 -8.06 -6.92
N GLY A 46 -1.18 -6.93 -6.27
CA GLY A 46 -2.04 -6.84 -5.11
C GLY A 46 -2.54 -5.42 -4.88
N THR A 47 -3.24 -5.27 -3.77
CA THR A 47 -3.73 -3.98 -3.29
C THR A 47 -3.26 -3.75 -1.86
N LEU A 48 -2.78 -2.55 -1.56
CA LEU A 48 -2.52 -2.09 -0.20
C LEU A 48 -3.51 -0.97 0.13
N VAL A 49 -4.20 -1.11 1.26
CA VAL A 49 -5.17 -0.13 1.74
C VAL A 49 -4.53 0.65 2.88
N ASP A 50 -4.46 1.96 2.68
CA ASP A 50 -4.07 2.95 3.68
C ASP A 50 -5.35 3.70 4.07
N GLY A 51 -5.91 3.36 5.23
CA GLY A 51 -7.17 3.90 5.73
C GLY A 51 -6.98 5.05 6.72
N PHE A 52 -8.09 5.51 7.29
CA PHE A 52 -8.07 6.57 8.30
C PHE A 52 -7.23 6.22 9.54
N ASP A 53 -7.32 4.98 10.02
CA ASP A 53 -6.60 4.48 11.20
C ASP A 53 -5.47 3.51 10.81
N THR A 54 -4.63 3.90 9.84
CA THR A 54 -3.47 3.11 9.45
C THR A 54 -2.42 3.05 10.56
N THR A 55 -1.66 1.95 10.63
CA THR A 55 -0.57 1.80 11.59
C THR A 55 0.69 2.53 11.12
N THR A 56 1.47 3.05 12.06
CA THR A 56 2.79 3.67 11.80
C THR A 56 3.74 2.74 11.04
N GLU A 57 3.62 1.41 11.21
CA GLU A 57 4.38 0.44 10.43
C GLU A 57 4.03 0.48 8.94
N THR A 58 2.73 0.55 8.62
CA THR A 58 2.24 0.64 7.24
C THR A 58 2.63 1.97 6.61
N ASP A 59 2.55 3.07 7.36
CA ASP A 59 2.99 4.40 6.90
C ASP A 59 4.48 4.40 6.54
N ASN A 60 5.32 3.89 7.44
CA ASN A 60 6.76 3.78 7.21
C ASN A 60 7.08 2.86 6.03
N PHE A 61 6.36 1.74 5.91
CA PHE A 61 6.51 0.84 4.76
C PHE A 61 6.21 1.59 3.45
N MET A 62 5.09 2.30 3.38
CA MET A 62 4.68 3.04 2.18
C MET A 62 5.57 4.24 1.88
N LEU A 63 6.08 4.93 2.90
CA LEU A 63 7.08 5.99 2.73
C LEU A 63 8.36 5.43 2.09
N ASN A 64 8.83 4.27 2.55
CA ASN A 64 9.98 3.59 1.96
C ASN A 64 9.70 3.10 0.53
N VAL A 65 8.48 2.67 0.21
CA VAL A 65 8.08 2.32 -1.18
C VAL A 65 8.14 3.55 -2.09
N LYS A 66 7.65 4.70 -1.61
CA LYS A 66 7.61 5.96 -2.39
C LYS A 66 8.99 6.57 -2.62
N ASN A 67 9.92 6.42 -1.68
CA ASN A 67 11.26 7.01 -1.75
C ASN A 67 12.27 6.22 -2.62
N GLN A 68 11.80 5.29 -3.45
CA GLN A 68 12.64 4.44 -4.31
C GLN A 68 12.88 5.02 -5.71
N GLU A 69 12.67 6.32 -5.88
CA GLU A 69 13.00 7.05 -7.13
C GLU A 69 14.51 7.22 -7.32
#